data_AF-A0A7X6K4H2-F1
#
_entry.id   AF-A0A7X6K4H2-F1
#
_cell.length_a   1.000
_cell.length_b   1.000
_cell.length_c   1.000
_cell.angle_alpha   90.00
_cell.angle_beta   90.00
_cell.angle_gamma   90.00
#
_symmetry.space_group_name_H-M   'P 1'
#
loop_
_entity.id
_entity.type
_entity.pdbx_description
1 polymer ?
#
loop_
_entity_poly.entity_id
_entity_poly.type
_entity_poly.pdbx_seq_one_letter_code
_entity_poly.pdbx_strand_id
1 'polypeptide(L)'
;MAVSNEDHRPEGFGFRTGVRSEAVAIGFAVLVLAMGSLFVVLGIVLAVGEGLWGWVLTLAVFELLFIAAFAAMLHMARQRHR
;
A
#
# COMPACT_ATOMS: atom_id res chain seq x y z
N MET A 1 45.99 -4.10 -29.49
CA MET A 1 45.64 -4.57 -28.13
C MET A 1 44.32 -3.91 -27.77
N ALA A 2 43.20 -4.56 -28.13
CA ALA A 2 41.86 -3.99 -27.99
C ALA A 2 41.30 -4.39 -26.62
N VAL A 3 40.99 -3.39 -25.80
CA VAL A 3 40.30 -3.57 -24.52
C VAL A 3 38.86 -3.95 -24.84
N SER A 4 38.51 -5.22 -24.62
CA SER A 4 37.12 -5.67 -24.62
C SER A 4 36.44 -5.05 -23.41
N ASN A 5 35.52 -4.11 -23.67
CA ASN A 5 34.53 -3.66 -22.71
C ASN A 5 33.67 -4.87 -22.37
N GLU A 6 34.06 -5.62 -21.33
CA GLU A 6 33.16 -6.59 -20.71
C GLU A 6 32.03 -5.82 -20.06
N ASP A 7 30.85 -6.00 -20.65
CA ASP A 7 29.57 -5.50 -20.24
C ASP A 7 29.41 -5.66 -18.71
N HIS A 8 29.54 -4.56 -17.97
CA HIS A 8 28.93 -4.43 -16.66
C HIS A 8 27.41 -4.44 -16.84
N ARG A 9 26.83 -5.60 -17.12
CA ARG A 9 25.43 -5.82 -16.83
C ARG A 9 25.35 -5.82 -15.31
N PRO A 10 24.62 -4.88 -14.68
CA PRO A 10 24.29 -5.08 -13.28
C PRO A 10 23.53 -6.40 -13.23
N GLU A 11 24.10 -7.40 -12.56
CA GLU A 11 23.39 -8.62 -12.20
C GLU A 11 22.26 -8.17 -11.28
N GLY A 12 21.15 -7.77 -11.89
CA GLY A 12 19.92 -7.46 -11.19
C GLY A 12 19.65 -8.66 -10.31
N PHE A 13 19.69 -8.40 -8.99
CA PHE A 13 19.62 -9.41 -7.95
C PHE A 13 18.70 -10.56 -8.38
N GLY A 14 19.29 -11.73 -8.64
CA GLY A 14 18.63 -12.95 -9.15
C GLY A 14 17.63 -13.58 -8.18
N PHE A 15 16.98 -12.75 -7.37
CA PHE A 15 15.87 -13.18 -6.56
C PHE A 15 14.67 -13.43 -7.47
N ARG A 16 14.18 -14.67 -7.49
CA ARG A 16 12.79 -15.01 -7.86
C ARG A 16 11.77 -14.40 -6.88
N THR A 17 12.03 -13.21 -6.33
CA THR A 17 11.16 -12.49 -5.41
C THR A 17 9.91 -11.95 -6.09
N GLY A 18 9.88 -11.86 -7.43
CA GLY A 18 8.74 -11.28 -8.16
C GLY A 18 7.38 -11.85 -7.75
N VAL A 19 7.26 -13.17 -7.63
CA VAL A 19 5.93 -13.81 -7.47
C VAL A 19 5.50 -13.93 -6.00
N ARG A 20 6.44 -14.03 -5.05
CA ARG A 20 6.13 -14.15 -3.60
C ARG A 20 6.16 -12.80 -2.88
N SER A 21 7.03 -11.88 -3.30
CA SER A 21 7.10 -10.52 -2.74
C SER A 21 5.86 -9.71 -3.11
N GLU A 22 5.35 -9.87 -4.34
CA GLU A 22 4.14 -9.16 -4.77
C GLU A 22 2.91 -9.60 -3.98
N ALA A 23 2.72 -10.91 -3.79
CA ALA A 23 1.62 -11.43 -2.96
C ALA A 23 1.72 -10.97 -1.49
N VAL A 24 2.94 -10.93 -0.93
CA VAL A 24 3.18 -10.42 0.43
C VAL A 24 2.93 -8.91 0.51
N ALA A 25 3.35 -8.14 -0.48
CA ALA A 25 3.10 -6.70 -0.55
C ALA A 25 1.60 -6.41 -0.62
N ILE A 26 0.86 -7.14 -1.45
CA ILE A 26 -0.61 -7.02 -1.52
C ILE A 26 -1.25 -7.43 -0.19
N GLY A 27 -0.84 -8.55 0.40
CA GLY A 27 -1.36 -9.02 1.69
C GLY A 27 -1.10 -8.03 2.84
N PHE A 28 0.11 -7.48 2.91
CA PHE A 28 0.48 -6.44 3.87
C PHE A 28 -0.36 -5.18 3.66
N ALA A 29 -0.54 -4.80 2.40
CA ALA A 29 -1.35 -3.63 2.06
C ALA A 29 -2.80 -3.85 2.55
N VAL A 30 -3.42 -5.01 2.30
CA VAL A 30 -4.78 -5.32 2.77
C VAL A 30 -4.86 -5.31 4.30
N LEU A 31 -3.85 -5.88 4.98
CA LEU A 31 -3.76 -5.87 6.45
C LEU A 31 -3.75 -4.44 7.00
N VAL A 32 -2.90 -3.58 6.45
CA VAL A 32 -2.78 -2.18 6.88
C VAL A 32 -4.08 -1.43 6.62
N LEU A 33 -4.74 -1.65 5.47
CA LEU A 33 -6.05 -1.07 5.19
C LEU A 33 -7.08 -1.51 6.23
N ALA A 34 -7.21 -2.81 6.49
CA ALA A 34 -8.14 -3.34 7.48
C ALA A 34 -7.87 -2.79 8.90
N MET A 35 -6.60 -2.65 9.27
CA MET A 35 -6.19 -2.11 10.56
C MET A 35 -6.51 -0.60 10.66
N GLY A 36 -6.30 0.16 9.58
CA GLY A 36 -6.70 1.56 9.48
C GLY A 36 -8.22 1.74 9.63
N SER A 37 -9.01 0.95 8.90
CA SER A 37 -10.46 0.96 9.00
C SER A 37 -10.93 0.64 10.42
N LEU A 38 -10.29 -0.32 11.10
CA LEU A 38 -10.61 -0.66 12.49
C LEU A 38 -10.34 0.52 13.43
N PHE A 39 -9.23 1.23 13.26
CA PHE A 39 -8.93 2.43 14.06
C PHE A 39 -9.93 3.56 13.82
N VAL A 40 -10.36 3.76 12.57
CA VAL A 40 -11.40 4.75 12.24
C VAL A 40 -12.72 4.38 12.91
N VAL A 41 -13.15 3.11 12.84
CA VAL A 41 -14.36 2.64 13.51
C VAL A 41 -14.27 2.85 15.03
N LEU A 42 -13.16 2.48 15.65
CA LEU A 42 -12.94 2.71 17.09
C LEU A 42 -12.97 4.20 17.43
N GLY A 43 -12.31 5.04 16.63
CA GLY A 43 -12.30 6.49 16.79
C GLY A 43 -13.70 7.09 16.68
N ILE A 44 -14.53 6.61 15.75
CA ILE A 44 -15.93 7.05 15.61
C ILE A 44 -16.74 6.66 16.84
N VAL A 45 -16.65 5.40 17.29
CA VAL A 45 -17.39 4.91 18.47
C VAL A 45 -17.06 5.75 19.70
N LEU A 46 -15.79 6.08 19.91
CA LEU A 46 -15.34 6.92 21.02
C LEU A 46 -15.76 8.39 20.86
N ALA A 47 -15.65 8.96 19.65
CA ALA A 47 -15.94 10.38 19.41
C ALA A 47 -17.44 10.71 19.43
N VAL A 48 -18.31 9.76 19.07
CA VAL A 48 -19.78 9.96 19.12
C VAL A 48 -20.27 10.13 20.56
N GLY A 49 -19.64 9.45 21.53
CA GLY A 49 -19.97 9.61 22.96
C GLY A 49 -19.68 11.02 23.51
N GLU A 50 -18.70 11.71 22.93
CA GLU A 50 -18.26 13.06 23.33
C GLU A 50 -18.87 14.18 22.44
N GLY A 51 -19.68 13.84 21.44
CA GLY A 51 -20.28 14.81 20.52
C GLY A 51 -19.29 15.46 19.54
N LEU A 52 -18.12 14.86 19.33
CA LEU A 52 -17.02 15.42 18.54
C LEU A 52 -17.14 15.10 17.04
N TRP A 53 -18.19 15.62 16.39
CA TRP A 53 -18.48 15.36 14.98
C TRP A 53 -17.35 15.79 14.01
N GLY A 54 -16.58 16.82 14.36
CA GLY A 54 -15.42 17.26 13.58
C GLY A 54 -14.31 16.20 13.49
N TRP A 55 -14.08 15.46 14.58
CA TRP A 55 -13.14 14.35 14.60
C TRP A 55 -13.62 13.17 13.77
N VAL A 56 -14.91 12.85 13.85
CA VAL A 56 -15.56 11.82 13.01
C VAL A 56 -15.37 12.15 11.53
N LEU A 57 -15.63 13.39 11.13
CA LEU A 57 -15.48 13.82 9.73
C LEU A 57 -14.03 13.75 9.26
N THR A 58 -13.07 14.15 10.12
CA THR A 58 -11.64 14.08 9.82
C THR A 58 -11.18 12.64 9.63
N LEU A 59 -11.59 11.74 10.53
CA LEU A 59 -11.30 10.30 10.43
C LEU A 59 -11.87 9.70 9.15
N ALA A 60 -13.09 10.07 8.77
CA ALA A 60 -13.71 9.62 7.52
C ALA A 60 -12.96 10.12 6.27
N VAL A 61 -12.46 11.36 6.26
CA VAL A 61 -11.64 11.88 5.15
C VAL A 61 -10.33 11.10 5.04
N PHE A 62 -9.65 10.84 6.16
CA PHE A 62 -8.43 10.04 6.15
C PHE A 62 -8.67 8.62 5.63
N GLU A 63 -9.75 7.98 6.06
CA GLU A 63 -10.14 6.64 5.58
C GLU A 63 -10.33 6.62 4.05
N LEU A 64 -11.06 7.61 3.51
CA LEU A 64 -11.29 7.72 2.08
C LEU A 64 -9.99 7.92 1.29
N LEU A 65 -9.08 8.74 1.79
CA LEU A 65 -7.75 8.92 1.18
C LEU A 65 -6.96 7.61 1.20
N PHE A 66 -7.05 6.85 2.30
CA PHE A 66 -6.38 5.56 2.44
C PHE A 66 -6.91 4.54 1.42
N ILE A 67 -8.24 4.43 1.29
CA ILE A 67 -8.90 3.57 0.30
C ILE A 67 -8.53 4.00 -1.12
N ALA A 68 -8.49 5.29 -1.41
CA ALA A 68 -8.14 5.81 -2.74
C ALA A 68 -6.69 5.49 -3.11
N ALA A 69 -5.74 5.71 -2.19
CA ALA A 69 -4.34 5.33 -2.38
C ALA A 69 -4.19 3.81 -2.59
N PHE A 70 -4.95 3.02 -1.85
CA PHE A 70 -4.99 1.57 -2.01
C PHE A 70 -5.49 1.11 -3.38
N ALA A 71 -6.61 1.70 -3.83
CA ALA A 71 -7.19 1.44 -5.12
C ALA A 71 -6.23 1.82 -6.25
N ALA A 72 -5.54 2.95 -6.13
CA ALA A 72 -4.51 3.38 -7.06
C ALA A 72 -3.34 2.39 -7.11
N MET A 73 -2.85 1.92 -5.95
CA MET A 73 -1.80 0.92 -5.87
C MET A 73 -2.21 -0.40 -6.57
N LEU A 74 -3.42 -0.90 -6.30
CA LEU A 74 -3.98 -2.08 -6.95
C LEU A 74 -4.16 -1.90 -8.47
N HIS A 75 -4.48 -0.69 -8.92
CA HIS A 75 -4.59 -0.37 -10.33
C HIS A 75 -3.21 -0.43 -11.01
N MET A 76 -2.20 0.13 -10.35
CA MET A 76 -0.82 0.13 -10.84
C MET A 76 -0.22 -1.28 -10.86
N ALA A 77 -0.48 -2.09 -9.84
CA ALA A 77 -0.07 -3.49 -9.79
C ALA A 77 -0.69 -4.31 -10.94
N ARG A 78 -1.98 -4.11 -11.23
CA ARG A 78 -2.66 -4.79 -12.36
C ARG A 78 -2.15 -4.35 -13.72
N GLN A 79 -1.81 -3.08 -13.90
CA GLN A 79 -1.26 -2.56 -15.17
C GLN A 79 0.16 -3.06 -15.44
N ARG A 80 0.96 -3.32 -14.41
CA ARG A 80 2.33 -3.86 -14.54
C ARG A 80 2.38 -5.27 -15.15
N HIS A 81 1.27 -6.01 -15.08
CA HIS A 81 1.19 -7.41 -15.50
C HIS A 81 0.67 -7.61 -16.94
N ARG A 82 0.33 -6.52 -17.66
CA ARG A 82 0.05 -6.52 -19.11
C ARG A 82 1.28 -6.04 -19.88
#